data_AF-A0AAV1ZXN8-F1
#
_entry.id   AF-A0AAV1ZXN8-F1
#
_cell.length_a   1.000
_cell.length_b   1.000
_cell.length_c   1.000
_cell.angle_alpha   90.00
_cell.angle_beta   90.00
_cell.angle_gamma   90.00
#
_symmetry.space_group_name_H-M   'P 1'
#
loop_
_entity.id
_entity.type
_entity.pdbx_description
1 polymer ?
#
loop_
_entity_poly.entity_id
_entity_poly.type
_entity_poly.pdbx_seq_one_letter_code
_entity_poly.pdbx_strand_id
1 'polypeptide(L)'
;MHYRIHTKEKPYTCDLCQKSFSYKNSLNVHLLTHTKEKPYTCEVCRKTFTHKSSLNAHFRTHTDEKPFSCDVCNKNFCYKSHLTTHKRIHTKEKPYSCDLCHKSFSQKSHLKKHIRTHANEKSFSCDVCNKNFSQKSHLNEHFRIHANEKSFSCDVCNKDYSYKASFEKHHGIHIANESFSSDCS
;
A
#
# COMPACT_ATOMS: atom_id res chain seq x y z
N MET A 1 -32.08 -11.27 21.72
CA MET A 1 -30.88 -12.13 21.51
C MET A 1 -29.62 -11.24 21.47
N HIS A 2 -29.10 -10.81 22.63
CA HIS A 2 -27.89 -9.95 22.74
C HIS A 2 -26.90 -10.48 23.80
N TYR A 3 -27.09 -11.70 24.32
CA TYR A 3 -26.33 -12.22 25.47
C TYR A 3 -24.93 -12.78 25.12
N ARG A 4 -24.63 -13.08 23.84
CA ARG A 4 -23.37 -13.75 23.43
C ARG A 4 -22.17 -12.83 23.23
N ILE A 5 -22.35 -11.51 23.36
CA ILE A 5 -21.24 -10.55 23.14
C ILE A 5 -20.33 -10.47 24.37
N HIS A 6 -20.84 -10.80 25.56
CA HIS A 6 -20.08 -10.72 26.81
C HIS A 6 -19.26 -11.98 27.14
N THR A 7 -19.57 -13.16 26.59
CA THR A 7 -18.97 -14.44 27.01
C THR A 7 -17.75 -14.88 26.21
N LYS A 8 -17.34 -14.16 25.14
CA LYS A 8 -16.26 -14.56 24.20
C LYS A 8 -16.41 -15.96 23.60
N GLU A 9 -17.56 -16.61 23.73
CA GLU A 9 -17.79 -17.94 23.20
C GLU A 9 -17.72 -17.95 21.67
N LYS A 10 -17.03 -18.95 21.12
CA LYS A 10 -16.84 -19.15 19.68
C LYS A 10 -17.28 -20.57 19.31
N PRO A 11 -18.59 -20.87 19.34
CA PRO A 11 -19.09 -22.22 19.18
C PRO A 11 -19.00 -22.75 17.74
N TYR A 12 -18.74 -21.89 16.75
CA TYR A 12 -18.69 -22.30 15.34
C TYR A 12 -17.25 -22.46 14.88
N THR A 13 -16.77 -23.69 14.75
CA THR A 13 -15.40 -24.00 14.32
C THR A 13 -15.36 -24.39 12.85
N CYS A 14 -14.31 -23.97 12.14
CA CYS A 14 -14.02 -24.38 10.79
C CYS A 14 -13.22 -25.68 10.79
N ASP A 15 -13.75 -26.75 10.20
CA ASP A 15 -13.08 -28.06 10.21
C ASP A 15 -11.78 -28.08 9.40
N LEU A 16 -11.63 -27.18 8.42
CA LEU A 16 -10.46 -27.12 7.53
C LEU A 16 -9.24 -26.45 8.16
N CYS A 17 -9.43 -25.51 9.08
CA CYS A 17 -8.32 -24.77 9.70
C CYS A 17 -8.46 -24.54 11.21
N GLN A 18 -9.47 -25.16 11.83
CA GLN A 18 -9.77 -25.13 13.26
C GLN A 18 -9.98 -23.72 13.85
N LYS A 19 -10.29 -22.74 12.99
CA LYS A 19 -10.64 -21.38 13.43
C LYS A 19 -12.07 -21.35 13.95
N SER A 20 -12.25 -20.75 15.13
CA SER A 20 -13.57 -20.61 15.74
C SER A 20 -14.14 -19.19 15.63
N PHE A 21 -15.46 -19.12 15.47
CA PHE A 21 -16.24 -17.92 15.24
C PHE A 21 -17.43 -17.87 16.20
N SER A 22 -17.82 -16.65 16.58
CA SER A 22 -18.96 -16.42 17.49
C SER A 22 -20.32 -16.56 16.79
N TYR A 23 -20.35 -16.48 15.46
CA TYR A 23 -21.58 -16.56 14.66
C TYR A 23 -21.42 -17.50 13.47
N LYS A 24 -22.49 -18.24 13.15
CA LYS A 24 -22.55 -19.14 11.98
C LYS A 24 -22.30 -18.40 10.67
N ASN A 25 -22.86 -17.20 10.50
CA ASN A 25 -22.62 -16.39 9.29
C ASN A 25 -21.13 -16.02 9.13
N SER A 26 -20.41 -15.77 10.23
CA SER A 26 -18.97 -15.50 10.17
C SER A 26 -18.18 -16.74 9.74
N LEU A 27 -18.57 -17.93 10.20
CA LEU A 27 -18.01 -19.19 9.72
C LEU A 27 -18.31 -19.41 8.22
N ASN A 28 -19.56 -19.23 7.78
CA ASN A 28 -19.94 -19.39 6.38
C ASN A 28 -19.14 -18.47 5.45
N VAL A 29 -18.99 -17.20 5.82
CA VAL A 29 -18.17 -16.27 5.03
C VAL A 29 -16.68 -16.66 5.08
N HIS A 30 -16.19 -17.16 6.20
CA HIS A 30 -14.83 -17.69 6.28
C HIS A 30 -14.62 -18.91 5.37
N LEU A 31 -15.60 -19.80 5.23
CA LEU A 31 -15.49 -20.96 4.33
C LEU A 31 -15.27 -20.54 2.87
N LEU A 32 -15.77 -19.38 2.44
CA LEU A 32 -15.49 -18.82 1.12
C LEU A 32 -13.99 -18.54 0.89
N THR A 33 -13.20 -18.38 1.95
CA THR A 33 -11.74 -18.23 1.84
C THR A 33 -11.04 -19.54 1.50
N HIS A 34 -11.64 -20.68 1.83
CA HIS A 34 -11.14 -22.01 1.45
C HIS A 34 -11.52 -22.37 0.02
N THR A 35 -12.76 -22.07 -0.40
CA THR A 35 -13.22 -22.31 -1.77
C THR A 35 -12.72 -21.26 -2.77
N LYS A 36 -12.16 -20.14 -2.27
CA LYS A 36 -11.80 -18.94 -3.04
C LYS A 36 -12.99 -18.28 -3.75
N GLU A 37 -14.21 -18.63 -3.36
CA GLU A 37 -15.42 -18.01 -3.89
C GLU A 37 -15.53 -16.55 -3.44
N LYS A 38 -15.94 -15.71 -4.39
CA LYS A 38 -16.07 -14.27 -4.20
C LYS A 38 -17.36 -13.82 -4.90
N PRO A 39 -18.52 -14.01 -4.24
CA PRO A 39 -19.82 -13.87 -4.89
C PRO A 39 -20.15 -12.44 -5.31
N TYR A 40 -19.46 -11.43 -4.79
CA TYR A 40 -19.72 -10.03 -5.09
C TYR A 40 -18.76 -9.52 -6.16
N THR A 41 -19.28 -9.21 -7.34
CA THR A 41 -18.47 -8.75 -8.48
C THR A 41 -18.66 -7.26 -8.72
N CYS A 42 -17.57 -6.54 -8.95
CA CYS A 42 -17.60 -5.17 -9.43
C CYS A 42 -17.95 -5.14 -10.91
N GLU A 43 -19.01 -4.42 -11.28
CA GLU A 43 -19.46 -4.34 -12.67
C GLU A 43 -18.49 -3.55 -13.56
N VAL A 44 -17.75 -2.59 -12.98
CA VAL A 44 -16.82 -1.71 -13.71
C VAL A 44 -15.52 -2.42 -14.08
N CYS A 45 -14.87 -3.09 -13.12
CA CYS A 45 -13.55 -3.70 -13.34
C CYS A 45 -13.52 -5.23 -13.16
N ARG A 46 -14.69 -5.87 -13.00
CA ARG A 46 -14.87 -7.32 -12.80
C ARG A 46 -14.11 -7.92 -11.61
N LYS A 47 -13.55 -7.10 -10.72
CA LYS A 47 -12.94 -7.58 -9.47
C LYS A 47 -14.00 -8.16 -8.54
N THR A 48 -13.65 -9.27 -7.90
CA THR A 48 -14.57 -10.01 -7.02
C THR A 48 -14.18 -9.87 -5.54
N PHE A 49 -15.19 -9.92 -4.68
CA PHE A 49 -15.10 -9.73 -3.23
C PHE A 49 -15.91 -10.79 -2.47
N THR A 50 -15.46 -11.10 -1.27
CA THR A 50 -16.14 -12.05 -0.38
C THR A 50 -17.29 -11.40 0.40
N HIS A 51 -17.27 -10.07 0.57
CA HIS A 51 -18.31 -9.31 1.28
C HIS A 51 -18.87 -8.19 0.39
N LYS A 52 -20.19 -7.95 0.49
CA LYS A 52 -20.86 -6.81 -0.16
C LYS A 52 -20.29 -5.46 0.30
N SER A 53 -19.98 -5.32 1.58
CA SER A 53 -19.38 -4.09 2.12
C SER A 53 -18.00 -3.80 1.52
N SER A 54 -17.21 -4.83 1.23
CA SER A 54 -15.93 -4.69 0.54
C SER A 54 -16.10 -4.25 -0.90
N LEU A 55 -17.10 -4.81 -1.62
CA LEU A 55 -17.46 -4.35 -2.96
C LEU A 55 -17.89 -2.87 -2.95
N ASN A 56 -18.78 -2.47 -2.03
CA ASN A 56 -19.24 -1.09 -1.93
C ASN A 56 -18.08 -0.13 -1.63
N ALA A 57 -17.20 -0.49 -0.71
CA ALA A 57 -16.03 0.33 -0.38
C ALA A 57 -15.04 0.41 -1.56
N HIS A 58 -14.90 -0.67 -2.33
CA HIS A 58 -14.13 -0.66 -3.58
C HIS A 58 -14.80 0.21 -4.65
N PHE A 59 -16.13 0.21 -4.76
CA PHE A 59 -16.82 1.01 -5.78
C PHE A 59 -16.51 2.51 -5.66
N ARG A 60 -16.24 3.00 -4.43
CA ARG A 60 -15.76 4.37 -4.18
C ARG A 60 -14.45 4.71 -4.89
N THR A 61 -13.64 3.72 -5.27
CA THR A 61 -12.42 3.96 -6.05
C THR A 61 -12.69 4.20 -7.53
N HIS A 62 -13.90 3.93 -8.01
CA HIS A 62 -14.34 4.26 -9.37
C HIS A 62 -15.05 5.60 -9.43
N THR A 63 -15.76 5.99 -8.37
CA THR A 63 -16.51 7.24 -8.31
C THR A 63 -15.73 8.41 -7.70
N ASP A 64 -14.49 8.17 -7.27
CA ASP A 64 -13.66 9.10 -6.50
C ASP A 64 -14.31 9.63 -5.21
N GLU A 65 -15.34 8.95 -4.71
CA GLU A 65 -16.01 9.29 -3.46
C GLU A 65 -15.04 9.11 -2.28
N LYS A 66 -14.77 10.20 -1.56
CA LYS A 66 -13.85 10.23 -0.43
C LYS A 66 -14.55 10.77 0.83
N PRO A 67 -15.42 9.97 1.46
CA PRO A 67 -16.29 10.44 2.54
C PRO A 67 -15.55 10.71 3.85
N PHE A 68 -14.27 10.34 3.97
CA PHE A 68 -13.51 10.49 5.20
C PHE A 68 -12.50 11.63 5.08
N SER A 69 -12.79 12.77 5.69
CA SER A 69 -11.92 13.95 5.70
C SER A 69 -10.98 13.97 6.91
N CYS A 70 -9.77 14.49 6.70
CA CYS A 70 -8.87 14.85 7.79
C CYS A 70 -9.20 16.25 8.29
N ASP A 71 -9.53 16.34 9.57
CA ASP A 71 -9.75 17.59 10.31
C ASP A 71 -8.54 18.53 10.39
N VAL A 72 -7.32 18.00 10.25
CA VAL A 72 -6.09 18.82 10.33
C VAL A 72 -5.69 19.44 8.99
N CYS A 73 -5.88 18.74 7.87
CA CYS A 73 -5.39 19.19 6.56
C CYS A 73 -6.42 19.09 5.43
N ASN A 74 -7.69 18.83 5.76
CA ASN A 74 -8.82 18.69 4.83
C ASN A 74 -8.64 17.64 3.72
N LYS A 75 -7.62 16.77 3.82
CA LYS A 75 -7.41 15.69 2.85
C LYS A 75 -8.46 14.59 3.01
N ASN A 76 -9.03 14.17 1.88
CA ASN A 76 -10.13 13.20 1.85
C ASN A 76 -9.64 11.79 1.47
N PHE A 77 -10.28 10.76 2.03
CA PHE A 77 -9.95 9.34 1.85
C PHE A 77 -11.21 8.50 1.57
N CYS A 78 -11.08 7.47 0.73
CA CYS A 78 -12.15 6.50 0.45
C CYS A 78 -12.42 5.54 1.62
N TYR A 79 -11.42 5.33 2.49
CA TYR A 79 -11.47 4.38 3.60
C TYR A 79 -11.11 5.04 4.93
N LYS A 80 -11.89 4.75 5.98
CA LYS A 80 -11.64 5.24 7.35
C LYS A 80 -10.27 4.80 7.88
N SER A 81 -9.85 3.57 7.60
CA SER A 81 -8.53 3.05 7.99
C SER A 81 -7.37 3.84 7.39
N HIS A 82 -7.54 4.35 6.16
CA HIS A 82 -6.55 5.21 5.52
C HIS A 82 -6.49 6.58 6.19
N LEU A 83 -7.63 7.17 6.55
CA LEU A 83 -7.69 8.40 7.34
C LEU A 83 -7.00 8.21 8.71
N THR A 84 -7.33 7.13 9.44
CA THR A 84 -6.69 6.84 10.74
C THR A 84 -5.18 6.71 10.61
N THR A 85 -4.70 6.01 9.58
CA THR A 85 -3.27 5.87 9.34
C THR A 85 -2.62 7.19 8.91
N HIS A 86 -3.33 8.01 8.12
CA HIS A 86 -2.89 9.32 7.70
C HIS A 86 -2.74 10.29 8.87
N LYS A 87 -3.69 10.29 9.82
CA LYS A 87 -3.63 11.13 11.03
C LYS A 87 -2.33 10.95 11.83
N ARG A 88 -1.67 9.80 11.74
CA ARG A 88 -0.36 9.55 12.35
C ARG A 88 0.76 10.44 11.83
N ILE A 89 0.61 11.02 10.64
CA ILE A 89 1.56 12.01 10.10
C ILE A 89 1.51 13.28 10.94
N HIS A 90 0.31 13.70 11.37
CA HIS A 90 0.10 14.89 12.18
C HIS A 90 0.52 14.66 13.63
N THR A 91 0.17 13.50 14.21
CA THR A 91 0.52 13.17 15.59
C THR A 91 1.94 12.65 15.78
N LYS A 92 2.65 12.33 14.68
CA LYS A 92 3.96 11.65 14.67
C LYS A 92 3.97 10.29 15.39
N GLU A 93 2.79 9.69 15.61
CA GLU A 93 2.64 8.39 16.27
C GLU A 93 3.32 7.27 15.45
N LYS A 94 4.17 6.48 16.11
CA LYS A 94 4.87 5.33 15.51
C LYS A 94 4.67 4.06 16.35
N PRO A 95 3.50 3.41 16.26
CA PRO A 95 3.14 2.31 17.17
C PRO A 95 3.95 1.03 16.99
N TYR A 96 4.67 0.91 15.87
CA TYR A 96 5.31 -0.34 15.48
C TYR A 96 6.81 -0.21 15.59
N SER A 97 7.40 -0.77 16.63
CA SER A 97 8.85 -0.77 16.86
C SER A 97 9.51 -2.04 16.36
N CYS A 98 10.74 -1.93 15.88
CA CYS A 98 11.58 -3.06 15.55
C CYS A 98 12.30 -3.55 16.80
N ASP A 99 12.17 -4.83 17.14
CA ASP A 99 12.81 -5.37 18.35
C ASP A 99 14.32 -5.50 18.21
N LEU A 100 14.85 -5.54 16.98
CA LEU A 100 16.28 -5.70 16.70
C LEU A 100 17.09 -4.39 16.77
N CYS A 101 16.47 -3.24 16.45
CA CYS A 101 17.17 -1.96 16.40
C CYS A 101 16.37 -0.79 16.99
N HIS A 102 15.23 -1.08 17.61
CA HIS A 102 14.32 -0.12 18.25
C HIS A 102 13.77 1.01 17.36
N LYS A 103 13.97 0.92 16.04
CA LYS A 103 13.40 1.88 15.09
C LYS A 103 11.88 1.71 15.01
N SER A 104 11.15 2.81 15.18
CA SER A 104 9.68 2.82 15.13
C SER A 104 9.11 3.31 13.79
N PHE A 105 7.94 2.79 13.45
CA PHE A 105 7.22 3.04 12.20
C PHE A 105 5.74 3.35 12.47
N SER A 106 5.15 4.20 11.64
CA SER A 106 3.70 4.54 11.71
C SER A 106 2.80 3.45 11.11
N GLN A 107 3.36 2.50 10.37
CA GLN A 107 2.63 1.40 9.71
C GLN A 107 3.34 0.06 9.89
N LYS A 108 2.57 -0.99 10.17
CA LYS A 108 3.06 -2.37 10.32
C LYS A 108 3.72 -2.91 9.05
N SER A 109 3.21 -2.54 7.87
CA SER A 109 3.77 -2.91 6.57
C SER A 109 5.21 -2.37 6.40
N HIS A 110 5.47 -1.15 6.88
CA HIS A 110 6.80 -0.54 6.84
C HIS A 110 7.76 -1.24 7.80
N LEU A 111 7.31 -1.57 9.02
CA LEU A 111 8.09 -2.40 9.93
C LEU A 111 8.42 -3.77 9.31
N LYS A 112 7.45 -4.45 8.69
CA LYS A 112 7.71 -5.75 8.03
C LYS A 112 8.74 -5.64 6.91
N LYS A 113 8.67 -4.59 6.07
CA LYS A 113 9.68 -4.33 5.03
C LYS A 113 11.05 -4.04 5.65
N HIS A 114 11.09 -3.30 6.75
CA HIS A 114 12.33 -3.01 7.46
C HIS A 114 12.94 -4.27 8.08
N ILE A 115 12.16 -5.16 8.69
CA ILE A 115 12.69 -6.39 9.29
C ILE A 115 13.46 -7.25 8.26
N ARG A 116 13.03 -7.25 6.99
CA ARG A 116 13.77 -7.95 5.91
C ARG A 116 15.19 -7.43 5.70
N THR A 117 15.48 -6.17 6.07
CA THR A 117 16.84 -5.63 5.97
C THR A 117 17.78 -6.23 7.01
N HIS A 118 17.26 -6.67 8.17
CA HIS A 118 18.06 -7.37 9.18
C HIS A 118 18.35 -8.81 8.77
N ALA A 119 17.40 -9.47 8.11
CA ALA A 119 17.57 -10.85 7.63
C ALA A 119 18.40 -10.95 6.32
N ASN A 120 18.83 -9.83 5.73
CA ASN A 120 19.38 -9.77 4.37
C ASN A 120 18.51 -10.53 3.34
N GLU A 121 17.20 -10.58 3.58
CA GLU A 121 16.27 -11.39 2.80
C GLU A 121 16.01 -10.68 1.46
N LYS A 122 16.68 -11.16 0.40
CA LYS A 122 16.50 -10.68 -0.98
C LYS A 122 15.59 -11.64 -1.75
N SER A 123 14.31 -11.67 -1.40
CA SER A 123 13.34 -12.64 -1.92
C SER A 123 12.86 -12.37 -3.36
N PHE A 124 13.36 -11.34 -4.03
CA PHE A 124 12.94 -10.97 -5.37
C PHE A 124 14.14 -11.00 -6.33
N SER A 125 14.19 -12.00 -7.21
CA SER A 125 15.23 -12.17 -8.22
C SER A 125 14.83 -11.54 -9.56
N CYS A 126 15.81 -11.02 -10.29
CA CYS A 126 15.69 -10.69 -11.70
C CYS A 126 16.05 -11.91 -12.53
N ASP A 127 15.14 -12.40 -13.35
CA ASP A 127 15.37 -13.61 -14.15
C ASP A 127 16.31 -13.38 -15.35
N VAL A 128 16.56 -12.11 -15.70
CA VAL A 128 17.45 -11.73 -16.80
C VAL A 128 18.93 -11.69 -16.37
N CYS A 129 19.22 -11.20 -15.16
CA CYS A 129 20.60 -11.03 -14.68
C CYS A 129 20.88 -11.62 -13.29
N ASN A 130 19.94 -12.37 -12.72
CA ASN A 130 20.01 -13.03 -11.41
C ASN A 130 20.31 -12.10 -10.21
N LYS A 131 20.13 -10.78 -10.38
CA LYS A 131 20.25 -9.83 -9.26
C LYS A 131 19.08 -9.98 -8.30
N ASN A 132 19.39 -9.97 -7.00
CA ASN A 132 18.42 -10.12 -5.93
C ASN A 132 18.11 -8.79 -5.23
N PHE A 133 16.84 -8.57 -4.92
CA PHE A 133 16.29 -7.37 -4.31
C PHE A 133 15.45 -7.71 -3.08
N SER A 134 15.47 -6.83 -2.08
CA SER A 134 14.64 -6.97 -0.85
C SER A 134 13.19 -6.49 -1.03
N GLN A 135 12.91 -5.78 -2.12
CA GLN A 135 11.58 -5.23 -2.43
C GLN A 135 11.24 -5.42 -3.91
N LYS A 136 9.99 -5.83 -4.18
CA LYS A 136 9.46 -5.98 -5.54
C LYS A 136 9.47 -4.67 -6.34
N SER A 137 9.26 -3.53 -5.70
CA SER A 137 9.33 -2.23 -6.37
C SER A 137 10.71 -1.96 -6.97
N HIS A 138 11.78 -2.29 -6.24
CA HIS A 138 13.15 -2.14 -6.74
C HIS A 138 13.45 -3.12 -7.88
N LEU A 139 12.92 -4.35 -7.81
CA LEU A 139 13.02 -5.30 -8.93
C LEU A 139 12.28 -4.76 -10.18
N ASN A 140 11.06 -4.26 -10.03
CA ASN A 140 10.29 -3.67 -11.13
C ASN A 140 11.01 -2.46 -11.74
N GLU A 141 11.60 -1.61 -10.92
CA GLU A 141 12.39 -0.47 -11.37
C GLU A 141 13.67 -0.93 -12.10
N HIS A 142 14.30 -1.99 -11.61
CA HIS A 142 15.45 -2.62 -12.26
C HIS A 142 15.11 -3.22 -13.63
N PHE A 143 13.92 -3.78 -13.83
CA PHE A 143 13.50 -4.29 -15.14
C PHE A 143 13.51 -3.23 -16.25
N ARG A 144 13.37 -1.94 -15.90
CA ARG A 144 13.48 -0.84 -16.88
C ARG A 144 14.85 -0.75 -17.54
N ILE A 145 15.91 -1.20 -16.84
CA ILE A 145 17.26 -1.28 -17.39
C ILE A 145 17.30 -2.33 -18.51
N HIS A 146 16.62 -3.46 -18.32
CA HIS A 146 16.56 -4.52 -19.34
C HIS A 146 15.69 -4.13 -20.53
N ALA A 147 14.66 -3.30 -20.31
CA ALA A 147 13.78 -2.83 -21.36
C ALA A 147 14.35 -1.62 -22.15
N ASN A 148 15.50 -1.04 -21.74
CA ASN A 148 16.00 0.25 -22.24
C ASN A 148 14.94 1.37 -22.23
N GLU A 149 13.92 1.25 -21.36
CA GLU A 149 12.85 2.23 -21.25
C GLU A 149 13.38 3.48 -20.54
N LYS A 150 13.66 4.51 -21.34
CA LYS A 150 13.95 5.84 -20.80
C LYS A 150 12.62 6.60 -20.70
N SER A 151 12.03 6.57 -19.51
CA SER A 151 10.68 7.09 -19.28
C SER A 151 10.64 8.59 -18.94
N PHE A 152 11.79 9.22 -18.71
CA PHE A 152 11.87 10.62 -18.25
C PHE A 152 12.87 11.39 -19.11
N SER A 153 12.38 12.26 -19.98
CA SER A 153 13.18 13.18 -20.79
C SER A 153 13.19 14.57 -20.14
N CYS A 154 14.33 15.25 -20.17
CA CYS A 154 14.44 16.65 -19.79
C CYS A 154 14.16 17.55 -20.97
N ASP A 155 13.10 18.34 -20.89
CA ASP A 155 12.66 19.20 -22.00
C ASP A 155 13.61 20.38 -22.26
N VAL A 156 14.48 20.70 -21.29
CA VAL A 156 15.47 21.79 -21.40
C VAL A 156 16.73 21.35 -22.15
N CYS A 157 17.18 20.10 -21.97
CA CYS A 157 18.45 19.63 -22.55
C CYS A 157 18.36 18.28 -23.30
N ASN A 158 17.14 17.75 -23.46
CA ASN A 158 16.82 16.46 -24.07
C ASN A 158 17.60 15.26 -23.53
N LYS A 159 18.06 15.34 -22.27
CA LYS A 159 18.66 14.19 -21.59
C LYS A 159 17.58 13.24 -21.07
N ASP A 160 17.79 11.97 -21.34
CA ASP A 160 16.90 10.92 -20.94
C ASP A 160 17.38 10.19 -19.67
N TYR A 161 16.43 9.79 -18.84
CA TYR A 161 16.66 9.10 -17.58
C TYR A 161 15.72 7.90 -17.44
N SER A 162 16.26 6.77 -16.96
CA SER A 162 15.47 5.58 -16.60
C SER A 162 14.81 5.71 -15.22
N TYR A 163 15.26 6.67 -14.41
CA TYR A 163 14.85 6.86 -13.01
C TYR A 163 14.33 8.27 -12.76
N LYS A 164 13.16 8.37 -12.11
CA LYS A 164 12.54 9.65 -11.76
C LYS A 164 13.40 10.48 -10.80
N ALA A 165 14.03 9.85 -9.80
CA ALA A 165 14.88 10.57 -8.84
C ALA A 165 16.12 11.19 -9.52
N SER A 166 16.71 10.49 -10.49
CA SER A 166 17.82 11.01 -11.30
C SER A 166 17.37 12.18 -12.18
N PHE A 167 16.19 12.06 -12.79
CA PHE A 167 15.56 13.13 -13.54
C PHE A 167 15.27 14.35 -12.67
N GLU A 168 14.60 14.21 -11.52
CA GLU A 168 14.26 15.32 -10.62
C GLU A 168 15.52 16.05 -10.12
N LYS A 169 16.58 15.31 -9.78
CA LYS A 169 17.87 15.90 -9.40
C LYS A 169 18.48 16.70 -10.55
N HIS A 170 18.40 16.19 -11.78
CA HIS A 170 18.89 16.90 -12.95
C HIS A 170 18.04 18.12 -13.30
N HIS A 171 16.72 17.95 -13.36
CA HIS A 171 15.76 19.00 -13.69
C HIS A 171 15.79 20.14 -12.67
N GLY A 172 16.05 19.84 -11.40
CA GLY A 172 16.27 20.84 -10.36
C GLY A 172 17.47 21.77 -10.62
N ILE A 173 18.46 21.35 -11.41
CA ILE A 173 19.58 22.21 -11.83
C ILE A 173 19.09 23.32 -12.75
N HIS A 174 18.18 23.02 -13.68
CA HIS A 174 17.62 24.01 -14.60
C HIS A 174 16.71 25.00 -13.87
N ILE A 175 15.86 24.51 -12.97
CA ILE A 175 14.98 25.37 -12.15
C ILE A 175 15.79 26.32 -11.26
N ALA A 176 16.89 25.84 -10.66
CA ALA A 176 17.75 26.68 -9.82
C ALA A 176 18.52 27.75 -10.61
N ASN A 177 18.84 27.47 -11.88
CA ASN A 177 19.54 28.40 -12.76
C ASN A 177 18.62 29.48 -13.35
N GLU A 178 17.32 29.23 -13.50
CA GLU A 178 16.35 30.24 -13.96
C GLU A 178 16.08 31.32 -12.89
N SER A 179 16.21 30.99 -11.61
CA SER A 179 16.03 31.91 -10.47
C SER A 179 17.15 32.94 -10.25
N PHE A 180 18.21 32.95 -11.08
CA PHE A 180 19.28 33.96 -11.04
C PHE A 180 19.18 35.03 -12.15
N SER A 181 18.12 35.02 -12.96
CA SER A 181 17.96 35.90 -14.12
C SER A 181 16.81 36.91 -14.06
N SER A 182 16.13 37.06 -12.91
CA SER A 182 15.04 38.02 -12.76
C SER A 182 15.09 38.75 -11.41
N ASP A 183 16.05 39.65 -11.25
CA ASP A 183 15.94 40.86 -10.43
C ASP A 183 17.10 41.79 -10.77
N CYS A 184 16.94 42.52 -11.88
CA CYS A 184 17.66 43.77 -12.14
C CYS A 184 16.88 44.56 -13.21
N SER A 185 15.95 45.40 -12.77
CA SER A 185 15.48 46.62 -13.44
C SER A 185 14.75 47.48 -12.41
#